data_AF-A0AAV0K3R4-F1
#
_entry.id   AF-A0AAV0K3R4-F1
#
_cell.length_a   1.000
_cell.length_b   1.000
_cell.length_c   1.000
_cell.angle_alpha   90.00
_cell.angle_beta   90.00
_cell.angle_gamma   90.00
#
_symmetry.space_group_name_H-M   'P 1'
#
loop_
_entity.id
_entity.type
_entity.pdbx_description
1 polymer ?
#
loop_
_entity_poly.entity_id
_entity_poly.type
_entity_poly.pdbx_seq_one_letter_code
_entity_poly.pdbx_strand_id
1 'polypeptide(L)'
;MVSVLSACAHSGELEKGRAMHDYITRNSLPKTLVLQTSLVDMYAKCGAIDEALKVFREFSVLKTDVLMWNAIIGGLSTHGLLEEALHLFSEMQTTGIKPDEITYLCLLSACAHGGLVKEAWFFFDCLEKHGMAAKSEHYACLVDMMARAGQVAEAYEFVSRMPVEPTPSMLGALFNGCLNHKRLDLAEIVGRKLIEMQPDNDGRYVGLANVYAEVKRWDECRNTRGEMERKGVKKTRGYSIVV
;
A
#
# COMPACT_ATOMS: atom_id res chain seq x y z
N MET A 1 -9.76 -13.07 -21.37
CA MET A 1 -10.37 -13.43 -20.07
C MET A 1 -9.51 -12.97 -18.91
N VAL A 2 -8.25 -13.42 -18.80
CA VAL A 2 -7.31 -12.91 -17.77
C VAL A 2 -7.21 -11.38 -17.77
N SER A 3 -7.07 -10.76 -18.94
CA SER A 3 -7.06 -9.30 -19.10
C SER A 3 -8.37 -8.64 -18.66
N VAL A 4 -9.52 -9.28 -18.88
CA VAL A 4 -10.83 -8.77 -18.47
C VAL A 4 -11.00 -8.85 -16.96
N LEU A 5 -10.59 -9.98 -16.35
CA LEU A 5 -10.58 -10.14 -14.89
C LEU A 5 -9.66 -9.10 -14.23
N SER A 6 -8.47 -8.88 -14.81
CA SER A 6 -7.55 -7.84 -14.36
C SER A 6 -8.16 -6.45 -14.46
N ALA A 7 -8.86 -6.13 -15.56
CA ALA A 7 -9.56 -4.86 -15.70
C ALA A 7 -10.68 -4.69 -14.65
N CYS A 8 -11.45 -5.76 -14.39
CA CYS A 8 -12.48 -5.74 -13.33
C CYS A 8 -11.86 -5.51 -11.95
N ALA A 9 -10.73 -6.18 -11.67
CA ALA A 9 -10.01 -6.06 -10.41
C ALA A 9 -9.56 -4.62 -10.14
N HIS A 10 -8.97 -3.94 -11.14
CA HIS A 10 -8.52 -2.56 -11.01
C HIS A 10 -9.67 -1.54 -11.01
N SER A 11 -10.83 -1.89 -11.56
CA SER A 11 -12.00 -1.02 -11.61
C SER A 11 -12.98 -1.24 -10.46
N GLY A 12 -12.77 -2.26 -9.62
CA GLY A 12 -13.71 -2.66 -8.56
C GLY A 12 -15.05 -3.21 -9.06
N GLU A 13 -15.10 -3.70 -10.31
CA GLU A 13 -16.34 -4.09 -10.99
C GLU A 13 -16.70 -5.56 -10.69
N LEU A 14 -17.10 -5.81 -9.44
CA LEU A 14 -17.36 -7.16 -8.91
C LEU A 14 -18.38 -7.95 -9.74
N GLU A 15 -19.51 -7.34 -10.12
CA GLU A 15 -20.58 -8.03 -10.85
C GLU A 15 -20.13 -8.47 -12.25
N LYS A 16 -19.34 -7.64 -12.95
CA LYS A 16 -18.73 -8.03 -14.23
C LYS A 16 -17.73 -9.16 -14.03
N GLY A 17 -16.95 -9.13 -12.96
CA GLY A 17 -16.06 -10.21 -12.55
C GLY A 17 -16.79 -11.53 -12.32
N ARG A 18 -17.91 -11.52 -11.58
CA ARG A 18 -18.77 -12.69 -11.34
C ARG A 18 -19.36 -13.23 -12.63
N ALA A 19 -19.88 -12.37 -13.51
CA ALA A 19 -20.39 -12.78 -14.81
C ALA A 19 -19.32 -13.47 -15.67
N MET A 20 -18.07 -13.01 -15.61
CA MET A 20 -16.96 -13.66 -16.30
C MET A 20 -16.59 -15.01 -15.69
N HIS A 21 -16.63 -15.14 -14.36
CA HIS A 21 -16.39 -16.43 -13.69
C HIS A 21 -17.49 -17.45 -14.01
N ASP A 22 -18.75 -17.02 -14.05
CA ASP A 22 -19.87 -17.83 -14.52
C ASP A 22 -19.68 -18.29 -15.95
N TYR A 23 -19.25 -17.40 -16.85
CA TYR A 23 -18.96 -17.73 -18.24
C TYR A 23 -17.86 -18.80 -18.35
N ILE A 24 -16.77 -18.66 -17.58
CA ILE A 24 -15.68 -19.65 -17.52
C ILE A 24 -16.22 -21.02 -17.11
N THR A 25 -17.09 -21.06 -16.10
CA THR A 25 -17.65 -22.29 -15.56
C THR A 25 -18.66 -22.95 -16.52
N ARG A 26 -19.59 -22.17 -17.08
CA ARG A 26 -20.63 -22.68 -17.99
C ARG A 26 -20.07 -23.21 -19.30
N ASN A 27 -18.98 -22.63 -19.79
CA ASN A 27 -18.32 -23.06 -21.02
C ASN A 27 -17.21 -24.10 -20.77
N SER A 28 -17.08 -24.62 -19.55
CA SER A 28 -16.08 -25.63 -19.16
C SER A 28 -14.66 -25.26 -19.59
N LEU A 29 -14.31 -23.98 -19.48
CA LEU A 29 -12.99 -23.52 -19.91
C LEU A 29 -11.91 -24.09 -18.98
N PRO A 30 -10.70 -24.38 -19.49
CA PRO A 30 -9.63 -24.92 -18.68
C PRO A 30 -9.31 -24.01 -17.49
N LYS A 31 -9.42 -24.54 -16.27
CA LYS A 31 -9.03 -23.87 -15.02
C LYS A 31 -7.50 -23.88 -14.87
N THR A 32 -6.80 -23.14 -15.73
CA THR A 32 -5.34 -23.00 -15.65
C THR A 32 -4.95 -22.22 -14.39
N LEU A 33 -3.73 -22.44 -13.88
CA LEU A 33 -3.20 -21.70 -12.73
C LEU A 33 -3.33 -20.18 -12.92
N VAL A 34 -2.90 -19.66 -14.08
CA VAL A 34 -3.00 -18.23 -14.41
C VAL A 34 -4.44 -17.71 -14.33
N LEU A 35 -5.41 -18.47 -14.83
CA LEU A 35 -6.82 -18.08 -14.78
C LEU A 35 -7.36 -18.10 -13.35
N GLN A 36 -7.00 -19.09 -12.55
CA GLN A 36 -7.40 -19.20 -11.15
C GLN A 36 -6.78 -18.08 -10.31
N THR A 37 -5.48 -17.81 -10.46
CA THR A 37 -4.80 -16.68 -9.83
C THR A 37 -5.47 -15.35 -10.20
N SER A 38 -5.87 -15.18 -11.46
CA SER A 38 -6.59 -13.97 -11.90
C SER A 38 -7.98 -13.82 -11.30
N LEU A 39 -8.68 -14.94 -11.06
CA LEU A 39 -9.98 -14.93 -10.37
C LEU A 39 -9.80 -14.58 -8.89
N VAL A 40 -8.82 -15.17 -8.22
CA VAL A 40 -8.47 -14.85 -6.83
C VAL A 40 -8.13 -13.36 -6.68
N ASP A 41 -7.21 -12.83 -7.52
CA ASP A 41 -6.83 -11.42 -7.51
C ASP A 41 -8.03 -10.49 -7.77
N MET A 42 -8.90 -10.85 -8.71
CA MET A 42 -10.09 -10.07 -9.02
C MET A 42 -11.08 -10.02 -7.85
N TYR A 43 -11.43 -11.17 -7.27
CA TYR A 43 -12.35 -11.20 -6.13
C TYR A 43 -11.76 -10.48 -4.91
N ALA A 44 -10.49 -10.70 -4.62
CA ALA A 44 -9.79 -10.06 -3.51
C ALA A 44 -9.78 -8.53 -3.64
N LYS A 45 -9.38 -7.99 -4.80
CA LYS A 45 -9.35 -6.54 -5.04
C LYS A 45 -10.74 -5.90 -5.06
N CYS A 46 -11.77 -6.65 -5.43
CA CYS A 46 -13.16 -6.21 -5.36
C CYS A 46 -13.78 -6.31 -3.95
N GLY A 47 -13.03 -6.77 -2.94
CA GLY A 47 -13.53 -6.93 -1.57
C GLY A 47 -14.40 -8.17 -1.32
N ALA A 48 -14.54 -9.04 -2.32
CA ALA A 48 -15.26 -10.31 -2.23
C ALA A 48 -14.32 -11.42 -1.74
N ILE A 49 -13.83 -11.29 -0.51
CA ILE A 49 -12.76 -12.13 0.03
C ILE A 49 -13.19 -13.59 0.21
N ASP A 50 -14.44 -13.83 0.60
CA ASP A 50 -14.96 -15.19 0.75
C ASP A 50 -14.94 -15.96 -0.58
N GLU A 51 -15.28 -15.29 -1.68
CA GLU A 51 -15.19 -15.86 -3.02
C GLU A 51 -13.75 -16.05 -3.48
N ALA A 52 -12.85 -15.12 -3.14
CA ALA A 52 -11.43 -15.28 -3.40
C ALA A 52 -10.86 -16.53 -2.69
N LEU A 53 -11.20 -16.71 -1.40
CA LEU A 53 -10.84 -17.88 -0.62
C LEU A 53 -11.46 -19.15 -1.22
N LYS A 54 -12.74 -19.11 -1.60
CA LYS A 54 -13.40 -20.26 -2.22
C LYS A 54 -12.67 -20.71 -3.49
N VAL A 55 -12.38 -19.80 -4.42
CA VAL A 55 -11.63 -20.12 -5.64
C VAL A 55 -10.23 -20.66 -5.30
N PHE A 56 -9.55 -20.05 -4.32
CA PHE A 56 -8.24 -20.50 -3.88
C PHE A 56 -8.27 -21.94 -3.33
N ARG A 57 -9.25 -22.26 -2.46
CA ARG A 57 -9.40 -23.56 -1.81
C ARG A 57 -9.91 -24.67 -2.74
N GLU A 58 -10.69 -24.33 -3.77
CA GLU A 58 -11.12 -25.28 -4.79
C GLU A 58 -9.97 -25.75 -5.70
N PHE A 59 -8.88 -24.97 -5.78
CA PHE A 59 -7.72 -25.34 -6.57
C PHE A 59 -6.76 -26.25 -5.79
N SER A 60 -6.25 -27.29 -6.45
CA SER A 60 -5.33 -28.22 -5.80
C SER A 60 -4.05 -27.50 -5.38
N VAL A 61 -3.70 -27.61 -4.09
CA VAL A 61 -2.46 -27.04 -3.51
C VAL A 61 -1.22 -27.44 -4.32
N LEU A 62 -1.16 -28.69 -4.80
CA LEU A 62 -0.06 -29.22 -5.63
C LEU A 62 0.11 -28.50 -6.99
N LYS A 63 -0.89 -27.72 -7.41
CA LYS A 63 -0.88 -26.95 -8.66
C LYS A 63 -0.73 -25.45 -8.42
N THR A 64 -0.63 -25.00 -7.17
CA THR A 64 -0.46 -23.58 -6.81
C THR A 64 0.99 -23.14 -6.97
N ASP A 65 1.21 -21.84 -7.10
CA ASP A 65 2.52 -21.19 -7.08
C ASP A 65 2.51 -19.98 -6.14
N VAL A 66 3.70 -19.42 -5.90
CA VAL A 66 3.87 -18.23 -5.05
C VAL A 66 2.96 -17.06 -5.46
N LEU A 67 2.66 -16.91 -6.75
CA LEU A 67 1.80 -15.84 -7.25
C LEU A 67 0.35 -15.99 -6.76
N MET A 68 -0.20 -17.21 -6.78
CA MET A 68 -1.55 -17.47 -6.29
C MET A 68 -1.66 -17.25 -4.77
N TRP A 69 -0.64 -17.65 -4.00
CA TRP A 69 -0.56 -17.38 -2.56
C TRP A 69 -0.45 -15.88 -2.27
N ASN A 70 0.38 -15.15 -3.02
CA ASN A 70 0.51 -13.71 -2.89
C ASN A 70 -0.79 -12.97 -3.24
N ALA A 71 -1.55 -13.45 -4.22
CA ALA A 71 -2.84 -12.84 -4.57
C ALA A 71 -3.84 -12.93 -3.40
N ILE A 72 -3.96 -14.09 -2.74
CA ILE A 72 -4.89 -14.25 -1.62
C ILE A 72 -4.39 -13.60 -0.33
N ILE A 73 -3.10 -13.75 0.01
CA ILE A 73 -2.50 -13.11 1.19
C ILE A 73 -2.57 -11.59 1.04
N GLY A 74 -2.20 -11.05 -0.13
CA GLY A 74 -2.29 -9.62 -0.43
C GLY A 74 -3.72 -9.10 -0.34
N GLY A 75 -4.69 -9.88 -0.85
CA GLY A 75 -6.11 -9.61 -0.67
C GLY A 75 -6.49 -9.41 0.80
N LEU A 76 -6.26 -10.43 1.63
CA LEU A 76 -6.53 -10.38 3.06
C LEU A 76 -5.84 -9.19 3.74
N SER A 77 -4.57 -8.94 3.41
CA SER A 77 -3.78 -7.82 3.91
C SER A 77 -4.41 -6.46 3.62
N THR A 78 -4.90 -6.24 2.39
CA THR A 78 -5.54 -4.96 2.00
C THR A 78 -6.87 -4.72 2.69
N HIS A 79 -7.55 -5.78 3.14
CA HIS A 79 -8.81 -5.69 3.89
C HIS A 79 -8.63 -5.76 5.40
N GLY A 80 -7.37 -5.70 5.89
CA GLY A 80 -7.07 -5.71 7.32
C GLY A 80 -7.28 -7.07 8.02
N LEU A 81 -7.43 -8.16 7.25
CA LEU A 81 -7.62 -9.53 7.75
C LEU A 81 -6.27 -10.18 8.05
N LEU A 82 -5.56 -9.60 9.02
CA LEU A 82 -4.19 -9.98 9.33
C LEU A 82 -4.09 -11.44 9.85
N GLU A 83 -4.99 -11.86 10.73
CA GLU A 83 -4.93 -13.20 11.33
C GLU A 83 -5.05 -14.28 10.24
N GLU A 84 -5.96 -14.10 9.31
CA GLU A 84 -6.15 -14.98 8.15
C GLU A 84 -4.95 -14.92 7.20
N ALA A 85 -4.37 -13.73 6.98
CA ALA A 85 -3.17 -13.57 6.15
C ALA A 85 -1.97 -14.33 6.75
N LEU A 86 -1.80 -14.27 8.07
CA LEU A 86 -0.76 -14.99 8.80
C LEU A 86 -1.00 -16.50 8.78
N HIS A 87 -2.25 -16.94 8.91
CA HIS A 87 -2.61 -18.34 8.78
C HIS A 87 -2.25 -18.87 7.38
N LEU A 88 -2.62 -18.16 6.31
CA LEU A 88 -2.25 -18.54 4.95
C LEU A 88 -0.74 -18.50 4.71
N PHE A 89 -0.03 -17.54 5.29
CA PHE A 89 1.43 -17.51 5.22
C PHE A 89 2.07 -18.75 5.88
N SER A 90 1.58 -19.16 7.05
CA SER A 90 2.05 -20.39 7.70
C SER A 90 1.72 -21.64 6.86
N GLU A 91 0.52 -21.66 6.26
CA GLU A 91 0.10 -22.75 5.37
C GLU A 91 0.97 -22.82 4.09
N MET A 92 1.31 -21.68 3.50
CA MET A 92 2.24 -21.57 2.36
C MET A 92 3.60 -22.21 2.68
N GLN A 93 4.15 -21.92 3.86
CA GLN A 93 5.42 -22.48 4.31
C GLN A 93 5.34 -24.00 4.54
N THR A 94 4.28 -24.47 5.21
CA THR A 94 4.10 -25.91 5.53
C THR A 94 3.81 -26.75 4.29
N THR A 95 3.22 -26.16 3.26
CA THR A 95 3.01 -26.80 1.94
C THR A 95 4.26 -26.76 1.05
N GLY A 96 5.36 -26.17 1.52
CA GLY A 96 6.65 -26.13 0.83
C GLY A 96 6.77 -25.04 -0.23
N ILE A 97 5.78 -24.15 -0.33
CA ILE A 97 5.85 -22.97 -1.21
C ILE A 97 6.69 -21.91 -0.51
N LYS A 98 7.79 -21.50 -1.14
CA LYS A 98 8.71 -20.52 -0.56
C LYS A 98 8.14 -19.10 -0.69
N PRO A 99 8.03 -18.34 0.42
CA PRO A 99 7.72 -16.91 0.37
C PRO A 99 8.74 -16.13 -0.46
N ASP A 100 8.26 -15.13 -1.19
CA ASP A 100 9.08 -14.18 -1.94
C ASP A 100 8.95 -12.75 -1.38
N GLU A 101 9.64 -11.79 -2.00
CA GLU A 101 9.55 -10.38 -1.57
C GLU A 101 8.12 -9.83 -1.55
N ILE A 102 7.25 -10.30 -2.46
CA ILE A 102 5.87 -9.84 -2.54
C ILE A 102 5.05 -10.43 -1.38
N THR A 103 5.33 -11.66 -0.97
CA THR A 103 4.71 -12.26 0.24
C THR A 103 4.97 -11.38 1.46
N TYR A 104 6.24 -11.00 1.69
CA TYR A 104 6.61 -10.14 2.83
C TYR A 104 6.04 -8.73 2.70
N LEU A 105 5.97 -8.16 1.50
CA LEU A 105 5.28 -6.89 1.28
C LEU A 105 3.80 -6.97 1.68
N CYS A 106 3.11 -8.06 1.33
CA CYS A 106 1.72 -8.26 1.75
C CYS A 106 1.59 -8.33 3.28
N LEU A 107 2.50 -9.02 3.96
CA LEU A 107 2.50 -9.09 5.43
C LEU A 107 2.76 -7.72 6.07
N LEU A 108 3.75 -6.97 5.57
CA LEU A 108 4.03 -5.62 6.04
C LEU A 108 2.82 -4.69 5.84
N SER A 109 2.13 -4.80 4.71
CA SER A 109 0.89 -4.06 4.45
C SER A 109 -0.20 -4.42 5.47
N ALA A 110 -0.40 -5.71 5.79
CA ALA A 110 -1.35 -6.11 6.82
C ALA A 110 -1.01 -5.53 8.19
N CYS A 111 0.26 -5.60 8.60
CA CYS A 111 0.74 -4.99 9.84
C CYS A 111 0.53 -3.47 9.85
N ALA A 112 0.73 -2.80 8.71
CA ALA A 112 0.48 -1.38 8.57
C ALA A 112 -1.01 -1.07 8.82
N HIS A 113 -1.95 -1.83 8.24
CA HIS A 113 -3.39 -1.62 8.48
C HIS A 113 -3.77 -1.90 9.94
N GLY A 114 -3.17 -2.93 10.56
CA GLY A 114 -3.40 -3.28 11.96
C GLY A 114 -2.66 -2.41 12.99
N GLY A 115 -1.78 -1.49 12.57
CA GLY A 115 -0.96 -0.68 13.49
C GLY A 115 0.08 -1.50 14.28
N LEU A 116 0.48 -2.65 13.75
CA LEU A 116 1.35 -3.62 14.42
C LEU A 116 2.82 -3.37 14.10
N VAL A 117 3.40 -2.39 14.78
CA VAL A 117 4.78 -1.93 14.56
C VAL A 117 5.81 -3.04 14.75
N LYS A 118 5.67 -3.84 15.81
CA LYS A 118 6.69 -4.84 16.19
C LYS A 118 6.72 -6.00 15.19
N GLU A 119 5.55 -6.44 14.78
CA GLU A 119 5.32 -7.49 13.80
C GLU A 119 5.84 -7.07 12.43
N ALA A 120 5.64 -5.80 12.05
CA ALA A 120 6.20 -5.27 10.81
C ALA A 120 7.73 -5.33 10.81
N TRP A 121 8.40 -4.92 11.89
CA TRP A 121 9.86 -5.06 12.00
C TRP A 121 10.31 -6.52 11.96
N PHE A 122 9.57 -7.41 12.63
CA PHE A 122 9.85 -8.85 12.57
C PHE A 122 9.82 -9.38 11.13
N PHE A 123 8.79 -9.05 10.34
CA PHE A 123 8.70 -9.49 8.94
C PHE A 123 9.76 -8.84 8.05
N PHE A 124 10.13 -7.59 8.31
CA PHE A 124 11.20 -6.92 7.60
C PHE A 124 12.56 -7.59 7.85
N ASP A 125 12.88 -7.90 9.11
CA ASP A 125 14.09 -8.66 9.46
C ASP A 125 14.08 -10.07 8.86
N CYS A 126 12.91 -10.72 8.84
CA CYS A 126 12.74 -12.02 8.20
C CYS A 126 13.03 -11.96 6.70
N LEU A 127 12.57 -10.94 5.98
CA LEU A 127 12.86 -10.75 4.56
C LEU A 127 14.37 -10.77 4.30
N GLU A 128 15.14 -10.00 5.08
CA GLU A 128 16.59 -9.93 4.94
C GLU A 128 17.28 -11.26 5.33
N LYS A 129 16.84 -11.91 6.41
CA LYS A 129 17.36 -13.21 6.85
C LYS A 129 17.16 -14.33 5.83
N HIS A 130 16.11 -14.25 5.03
CA HIS A 130 15.87 -15.19 3.94
C HIS A 130 16.63 -14.82 2.65
N GLY A 131 17.52 -13.82 2.69
CA GLY A 131 18.37 -13.43 1.57
C GLY A 131 17.67 -12.61 0.50
N MET A 132 16.49 -12.06 0.80
CA MET A 132 15.76 -11.16 -0.11
C MET A 132 16.18 -9.70 0.18
N ALA A 133 16.31 -8.91 -0.89
CA ALA A 133 16.63 -7.50 -0.77
C ALA A 133 15.35 -6.68 -0.58
N ALA A 134 15.31 -5.86 0.46
CA ALA A 134 14.20 -4.93 0.69
C ALA A 134 14.14 -3.89 -0.44
N LYS A 135 12.98 -3.81 -1.09
CA LYS A 135 12.64 -2.79 -2.10
C LYS A 135 11.95 -1.59 -1.50
N SER A 136 11.84 -0.50 -2.26
CA SER A 136 11.23 0.77 -1.85
C SER A 136 9.84 0.60 -1.21
N GLU A 137 9.04 -0.34 -1.69
CA GLU A 137 7.69 -0.62 -1.22
C GLU A 137 7.68 -1.13 0.22
N HIS A 138 8.67 -1.94 0.62
CA HIS A 138 8.81 -2.44 1.99
C HIS A 138 9.14 -1.30 2.96
N TYR A 139 10.09 -0.44 2.58
CA TYR A 139 10.42 0.76 3.35
C TYR A 139 9.21 1.69 3.46
N ALA A 140 8.42 1.84 2.39
CA ALA A 140 7.23 2.68 2.39
C ALA A 140 6.17 2.19 3.37
N CYS A 141 5.91 0.88 3.43
CA CYS A 141 5.00 0.28 4.41
C CYS A 141 5.46 0.55 5.85
N LEU A 142 6.74 0.40 6.14
CA LEU A 142 7.28 0.69 7.49
C LEU A 142 7.14 2.16 7.86
N VAL A 143 7.51 3.07 6.96
CA VAL A 143 7.45 4.52 7.20
C VAL A 143 6.01 4.98 7.41
N ASP A 144 5.08 4.54 6.57
CA ASP A 144 3.65 4.86 6.72
C ASP A 144 3.10 4.36 8.06
N MET A 145 3.42 3.12 8.41
CA MET A 145 2.99 2.51 9.67
C MET A 145 3.56 3.28 10.89
N MET A 146 4.86 3.57 10.92
CA MET A 146 5.49 4.31 12.02
C MET A 146 4.93 5.73 12.15
N ALA A 147 4.71 6.39 11.00
CA ALA A 147 4.14 7.73 10.96
C ALA A 147 2.71 7.75 11.53
N ARG A 148 1.87 6.77 11.18
CA ARG A 148 0.52 6.62 11.75
C ARG A 148 0.54 6.29 13.24
N ALA A 149 1.49 5.45 13.68
CA ALA A 149 1.68 5.10 15.08
C ALA A 149 2.24 6.26 15.95
N GLY A 150 2.64 7.37 15.34
CA GLY A 150 3.18 8.55 16.05
C GLY A 150 4.69 8.49 16.31
N GLN A 151 5.37 7.44 15.84
CA GLN A 151 6.82 7.28 15.90
C GLN A 151 7.50 8.07 14.76
N VAL A 152 7.12 9.33 14.59
CA VAL A 152 7.52 10.14 13.44
C VAL A 152 9.00 10.53 13.48
N ALA A 153 9.61 10.61 14.66
CA ALA A 153 11.03 10.91 14.80
C ALA A 153 11.88 9.72 14.35
N GLU A 154 11.54 8.52 14.83
CA GLU A 154 12.15 7.26 14.45
C GLU A 154 11.92 6.98 12.96
N ALA A 155 10.73 7.27 12.44
CA ALA A 155 10.44 7.13 11.01
C ALA A 155 11.31 8.05 10.15
N TYR A 156 11.53 9.30 10.59
CA TYR A 156 12.41 10.23 9.89
C TYR A 156 13.88 9.78 9.92
N GLU A 157 14.36 9.28 11.05
CA GLU A 157 15.71 8.70 11.15
C GLU A 157 15.85 7.50 10.22
N PHE A 158 14.86 6.61 10.21
CA PHE A 158 14.85 5.43 9.35
C PHE A 158 14.91 5.81 7.86
N VAL A 159 14.08 6.76 7.42
CA VAL A 159 14.10 7.31 6.06
C VAL A 159 15.46 7.91 5.70
N SER A 160 16.17 8.46 6.68
CA SER A 160 17.49 9.08 6.47
C SER A 160 18.62 8.05 6.38
N ARG A 161 18.42 6.83 6.90
CA ARG A 161 19.44 5.77 6.99
C ARG A 161 19.27 4.64 5.96
N MET A 162 18.08 4.52 5.36
CA MET A 162 17.81 3.45 4.40
C MET A 162 18.69 3.56 3.14
N PRO A 163 19.00 2.43 2.48
CA PRO A 163 19.91 2.41 1.32
C PRO A 163 19.25 2.90 0.02
N VAL A 164 17.96 3.20 0.04
CA VAL A 164 17.16 3.64 -1.12
C VAL A 164 16.78 5.11 -0.98
N GLU A 165 16.63 5.82 -2.09
CA GLU A 165 16.15 7.20 -2.05
C GLU A 165 14.69 7.25 -1.58
N PRO A 166 14.32 8.17 -0.65
CA PRO A 166 12.95 8.32 -0.20
C PRO A 166 12.02 8.71 -1.35
N THR A 167 10.95 7.96 -1.54
CA THR A 167 9.92 8.29 -2.53
C THR A 167 8.99 9.41 -2.02
N PRO A 168 8.32 10.16 -2.91
CA PRO A 168 7.35 11.18 -2.49
C PRO A 168 6.18 10.62 -1.67
N SER A 169 5.84 9.34 -1.88
CA SER A 169 4.80 8.65 -1.11
C SER A 169 5.23 8.42 0.34
N MET A 170 6.48 7.95 0.57
CA MET A 170 7.06 7.78 1.91
C MET A 170 7.09 9.10 2.68
N LEU A 171 7.64 10.14 2.05
CA LEU A 171 7.72 11.47 2.66
C LEU A 171 6.33 12.07 2.88
N GLY A 172 5.38 11.79 1.99
CA GLY A 172 3.99 12.20 2.15
C GLY A 172 3.32 11.58 3.36
N ALA A 173 3.49 10.26 3.55
CA ALA A 173 2.99 9.55 4.72
C ALA A 173 3.62 10.08 6.01
N LEU A 174 4.94 10.27 6.02
CA LEU A 174 5.66 10.84 7.15
C LEU A 174 5.21 12.28 7.47
N PHE A 175 5.05 13.13 6.45
CA PHE A 175 4.56 14.50 6.61
C PHE A 175 3.16 14.51 7.25
N ASN A 176 2.24 13.67 6.76
CA ASN A 176 0.91 13.54 7.33
C ASN A 176 0.95 13.03 8.79
N GLY A 177 1.81 12.07 9.09
CA GLY A 177 2.06 11.63 10.47
C GLY A 177 2.54 12.77 11.36
N CYS A 178 3.50 13.57 10.90
CA CYS A 178 3.99 14.74 11.63
C CYS A 178 2.87 15.75 11.91
N LEU A 179 1.98 16.02 10.95
CA LEU A 179 0.82 16.89 11.15
C LEU A 179 -0.14 16.33 12.21
N ASN A 180 -0.52 15.05 12.07
CA ASN A 180 -1.47 14.39 12.97
C ASN A 180 -0.97 14.36 14.42
N HIS A 181 0.35 14.21 14.60
CA HIS A 181 1.01 14.13 15.91
C HIS A 181 1.67 15.45 16.34
N LYS A 182 1.37 16.56 15.65
CA LYS A 182 1.85 17.92 15.95
C LYS A 182 3.37 18.08 16.06
N ARG A 183 4.12 17.28 15.29
CA ARG A 183 5.58 17.39 15.12
C ARG A 183 5.91 18.33 13.98
N LEU A 184 5.59 19.61 14.20
CA LEU A 184 5.66 20.67 13.19
C LEU A 184 7.10 20.97 12.75
N ASP A 185 8.08 20.69 13.61
CA ASP A 185 9.51 20.75 13.32
C ASP A 185 9.92 19.82 12.17
N LEU A 186 9.53 18.55 12.26
CA LEU A 186 9.78 17.56 11.22
C LEU A 186 8.87 17.77 10.01
N ALA A 187 7.62 18.18 10.23
CA ALA A 187 6.70 18.50 9.13
C ALA A 187 7.28 19.57 8.20
N GLU A 188 7.92 20.61 8.76
CA GLU A 188 8.55 21.66 7.97
C GLU A 188 9.69 21.13 7.08
N ILE A 189 10.57 20.29 7.63
CA ILE A 189 11.71 19.70 6.90
C ILE A 189 11.20 18.79 5.79
N VAL A 190 10.29 17.87 6.10
CA VAL A 190 9.75 16.91 5.14
C VAL A 190 8.92 17.61 4.07
N GLY A 191 8.13 18.62 4.46
CA GLY A 191 7.29 19.41 3.57
C GLY A 191 8.09 20.18 2.52
N ARG A 192 9.24 20.77 2.90
CA ARG A 192 10.15 21.40 1.93
C ARG A 192 10.69 20.41 0.91
N LYS A 193 11.19 19.25 1.38
CA LYS A 193 11.70 18.20 0.49
C LYS A 193 10.63 17.67 -0.47
N LEU A 194 9.38 17.56 -0.01
CA LEU A 194 8.25 17.17 -0.86
C LEU A 194 7.95 18.19 -1.96
N ILE A 195 8.06 19.49 -1.68
CA ILE A 195 7.90 20.54 -2.69
C ILE A 195 9.02 20.48 -3.73
N GLU A 196 10.26 20.22 -3.31
CA GLU A 196 11.40 20.04 -4.24
C GLU A 196 11.19 18.83 -5.17
N MET A 197 10.65 17.73 -4.64
CA MET A 197 10.40 16.51 -5.41
C MET A 197 9.14 16.59 -6.29
N GLN A 198 8.12 17.32 -5.85
CA GLN A 198 6.83 17.43 -6.53
C GLN A 198 6.40 18.90 -6.65
N PRO A 199 7.13 19.72 -7.43
CA PRO A 199 6.90 21.15 -7.51
C PRO A 199 5.54 21.53 -8.11
N ASP A 200 4.88 20.61 -8.82
CA ASP A 200 3.57 20.84 -9.44
C ASP A 200 2.40 20.43 -8.55
N ASN A 201 2.66 19.87 -7.36
CA ASN A 201 1.62 19.38 -6.45
C ASN A 201 1.17 20.48 -5.47
N ASP A 202 -0.05 20.99 -5.67
CA ASP A 202 -0.65 22.04 -4.86
C ASP A 202 -0.80 21.66 -3.38
N GLY A 203 -1.14 20.39 -3.11
CA GLY A 203 -1.30 19.85 -1.77
C GLY A 203 -0.06 20.01 -0.88
N ARG A 204 1.15 19.87 -1.45
CA ARG A 204 2.41 20.03 -0.69
C ARG A 204 2.62 21.46 -0.21
N TYR A 205 2.39 22.43 -1.08
CA TYR A 205 2.47 23.85 -0.76
C TYR A 205 1.43 24.26 0.29
N VAL A 206 0.18 23.82 0.11
CA VAL A 206 -0.91 24.12 1.05
C VAL A 206 -0.62 23.51 2.43
N GLY A 207 -0.16 22.25 2.45
CA GLY A 207 0.22 21.57 3.70
C GLY A 207 1.32 22.31 4.45
N LEU A 208 2.42 22.67 3.77
CA LEU A 208 3.53 23.40 4.41
C LEU A 208 3.12 24.81 4.86
N ALA A 209 2.31 25.53 4.07
CA ALA A 209 1.79 26.83 4.48
C ALA A 209 0.92 26.75 5.74
N ASN A 210 0.15 25.67 5.91
CA ASN A 210 -0.63 25.42 7.12
C ASN A 210 0.26 25.16 8.33
N VAL A 211 1.36 24.41 8.18
CA VAL A 211 2.38 24.24 9.23
C VAL A 211 2.89 25.60 9.71
N TYR A 212 3.29 26.48 8.79
CA TYR A 212 3.76 27.82 9.14
C TYR A 212 2.70 28.68 9.82
N ALA A 213 1.44 28.60 9.37
CA ALA A 213 0.33 29.31 10.00
C ALA A 213 0.11 28.85 11.46
N GLU A 214 0.21 27.55 11.72
CA GLU A 214 0.02 26.97 13.06
C GLU A 214 1.11 27.44 14.04
N VAL A 215 2.37 27.54 13.59
CA VAL A 215 3.48 28.13 14.38
C VAL A 215 3.55 29.67 14.31
N LYS A 216 2.53 30.33 13.75
CA LYS A 216 2.41 31.80 13.62
C LYS A 216 3.53 32.48 12.79
N ARG A 217 4.17 31.72 11.90
CA ARG A 217 5.18 32.18 10.93
C ARG A 217 4.51 32.67 9.64
N TRP A 218 3.86 33.84 9.72
CA TRP A 218 3.01 34.35 8.65
C TRP A 218 3.75 34.77 7.38
N ASP A 219 5.01 35.20 7.51
CA ASP A 219 5.84 35.57 6.36
C ASP A 219 6.19 34.35 5.52
N GLU A 220 6.63 33.26 6.14
CA GLU A 220 6.90 32.00 5.47
C GLU A 220 5.63 31.39 4.86
N CYS A 221 4.50 31.47 5.55
CA CYS A 221 3.21 31.06 5.02
C CYS A 221 2.85 31.81 3.71
N ARG A 222 3.01 33.15 3.70
CA ARG A 222 2.80 33.97 2.49
C ARG A 222 3.80 33.62 1.40
N ASN A 223 5.08 33.45 1.75
CA ASN A 223 6.13 33.12 0.78
C ASN A 223 5.88 31.77 0.09
N THR A 224 5.49 30.75 0.84
CA THR A 224 5.14 29.42 0.28
C THR A 224 3.95 29.50 -0.68
N ARG A 225 2.89 30.25 -0.31
CA ARG A 225 1.74 30.46 -1.21
C ARG A 225 2.11 31.30 -2.44
N GLY A 226 2.93 32.32 -2.28
CA GLY A 226 3.43 33.13 -3.39
C GLY A 226 4.37 32.35 -4.32
N GLU A 227 5.13 31.38 -3.81
CA GLU A 227 5.91 30.45 -4.65
C GLU A 227 4.99 29.53 -5.47
N MET A 228 3.98 28.96 -4.82
CA MET A 228 2.97 28.13 -5.49
C MET A 228 2.31 28.88 -6.65
N GLU A 229 1.88 30.13 -6.42
CA GLU A 229 1.28 30.99 -7.46
C GLU A 229 2.27 31.34 -8.59
N ARG A 230 3.51 31.68 -8.25
CA ARG A 230 4.56 31.98 -9.25
C ARG A 230 4.88 30.79 -10.14
N LYS A 231 4.81 29.56 -9.61
CA LYS A 231 4.97 28.33 -10.39
C LYS A 231 3.72 27.93 -11.17
N GLY A 232 2.63 28.71 -11.08
CA GLY A 232 1.37 28.44 -11.78
C GLY A 232 0.58 27.27 -11.20
N VAL A 233 0.96 26.79 -10.01
CA VAL A 233 0.32 25.66 -9.34
C VAL A 233 -0.99 26.16 -8.74
N LYS A 234 -2.12 25.73 -9.30
CA LYS A 234 -3.44 26.14 -8.82
C LYS A 234 -3.98 25.11 -7.84
N LYS A 235 -4.65 25.60 -6.79
CA LYS A 235 -5.36 24.74 -5.86
C LYS A 235 -6.46 23.98 -6.61
N THR A 236 -6.35 22.65 -6.65
CA THR A 236 -7.36 21.78 -7.23
C THR A 236 -8.58 21.81 -6.32
N ARG A 237 -9.75 22.15 -6.86
CA ARG A 237 -11.01 22.10 -6.09
C ARG A 237 -11.38 20.64 -5.90
N GLY A 238 -11.51 20.20 -4.65
CA GLY A 238 -12.09 18.89 -4.36
C GLY A 238 -13.54 18.85 -4.84
N TYR A 239 -13.89 17.84 -5.62
CA TYR A 239 -15.27 17.51 -5.96
C TYR A 239 -15.53 16.07 -5.49
N SER A 240 -16.69 15.84 -4.90
CA SER A 240 -17.20 14.50 -4.63
C SER A 240 -18.37 14.28 -5.57
N ILE A 241 -18.23 13.35 -6.51
CA ILE A 241 -19.38 12.85 -7.26
C ILE A 241 -20.04 11.82 -6.35
N VAL A 242 -21.27 12.11 -5.93
CA VAL A 242 -22.16 11.10 -5.38
C VAL A 242 -22.77 10.41 -6.59
N VAL A 243 -22.34 9.17 -6.88
CA VAL A 243 -22.99 8.29 -7.87
C VAL A 243 -24.08 7.50 -7.16
#